data_AF-A0A4Y8I512-F1
#
_entry.id   AF-A0A4Y8I512-F1
#
_cell.length_a   1.000
_cell.length_b   1.000
_cell.length_c   1.000
_cell.angle_alpha   90.00
_cell.angle_beta   90.00
_cell.angle_gamma   90.00
#
_symmetry.space_group_name_H-M   'P 1'
#
loop_
_entity.id
_entity.type
_entity.pdbx_description
1 polymer ?
#
loop_
_entity_poly.entity_id
_entity_poly.type
_entity_poly.pdbx_seq_one_letter_code
_entity_poly.pdbx_strand_id
1 'polypeptide(L)'
;MPLIIRNAERSPGFKMLTEKRILSFLISVVLSFSLTGCGLLGIGGGGSDEEITEEGEPIVDTATPSPSVTSTGTVTSRQFFEVKKDITALRTELARIKSDINAYSKTPQSIRTTEPGYGFLEPTEITHKVTLSNGTEVLGKITRETLDDIVLLTQIGLLTIDRRQIRDIAPAELPRAQCKIVGDIGNLETRVYADRRVYTGYVQNIGERRADFVVVKVKLARDDTRIIAVDSAYVDGNNFRYKTGVISDTSIGPAGSAKFSVTVYLPPNSDVSYYTTEVHWKEYD
;
A
#
# COMPACT_ATOMS: atom_id res chain seq x y z
N MET A 1 -52.31 27.70 39.04
CA MET A 1 -53.25 27.95 37.92
C MET A 1 -52.43 28.43 36.73
N PRO A 2 -52.75 28.00 35.49
CA PRO A 2 -51.77 27.45 34.56
C PRO A 2 -51.16 28.46 33.59
N LEU A 3 -49.90 28.23 33.20
CA LEU A 3 -49.25 28.84 32.04
C LEU A 3 -49.53 27.96 30.81
N ILE A 4 -50.25 28.56 29.87
CA ILE A 4 -50.71 27.97 28.61
C ILE A 4 -49.53 27.90 27.64
N ILE A 5 -49.11 26.71 27.24
CA ILE A 5 -48.19 26.50 26.13
C ILE A 5 -49.02 26.48 24.85
N ARG A 6 -48.86 27.50 23.99
CA ARG A 6 -49.46 27.54 22.66
C ARG A 6 -48.60 26.71 21.70
N ASN A 7 -49.23 25.71 21.08
CA ASN A 7 -48.73 25.01 19.91
C ASN A 7 -48.50 26.00 18.75
N ALA A 8 -47.32 25.95 18.12
CA ALA A 8 -47.06 26.62 16.87
C ALA A 8 -47.51 25.74 15.71
N GLU A 9 -48.46 26.24 14.92
CA GLU A 9 -48.99 25.63 13.71
C GLU A 9 -47.96 25.61 12.58
N ARG A 10 -48.06 24.56 11.75
CA ARG A 10 -47.45 24.40 10.44
C ARG A 10 -47.75 25.59 9.53
N SER A 11 -46.72 26.08 8.83
CA SER A 11 -46.86 26.84 7.58
C SER A 11 -46.48 25.95 6.39
N PRO A 12 -47.32 25.85 5.34
CA PRO A 12 -47.01 25.17 4.09
C PRO A 12 -46.55 26.19 3.03
N GLY A 13 -45.42 25.94 2.38
CA GLY A 13 -45.09 26.67 1.16
C GLY A 13 -43.61 26.80 0.85
N PHE A 14 -43.01 25.76 0.28
CA PHE A 14 -41.90 25.93 -0.66
C PHE A 14 -41.72 24.65 -1.50
N LYS A 15 -42.45 24.55 -2.61
CA LYS A 15 -42.16 23.62 -3.70
C LYS A 15 -42.22 24.38 -5.03
N MET A 16 -41.35 23.95 -5.95
CA MET A 16 -41.20 24.39 -7.34
C MET A 16 -40.37 25.65 -7.59
N LEU A 17 -39.04 25.52 -7.69
CA LEU A 17 -38.28 26.35 -8.64
C LEU A 17 -36.93 25.77 -9.13
N THR A 18 -36.62 24.48 -8.89
CA THR A 18 -35.26 23.96 -9.13
C THR A 18 -35.11 23.07 -10.37
N GLU A 19 -36.19 22.53 -10.94
CA GLU A 19 -36.08 21.53 -12.03
C GLU A 19 -35.81 22.13 -13.42
N LYS A 20 -36.24 23.37 -13.70
CA LYS A 20 -36.11 23.94 -15.05
C LYS A 20 -34.69 24.39 -15.42
N ARG A 21 -33.79 24.60 -14.45
CA ARG A 21 -32.41 25.06 -14.73
C ARG A 21 -31.45 23.92 -15.08
N ILE A 22 -31.76 22.69 -14.67
CA ILE A 22 -30.88 21.52 -14.87
C ILE A 22 -31.02 20.97 -16.30
N LEU A 23 -32.24 21.01 -16.87
CA LEU A 23 -32.48 20.48 -18.21
C LEU A 23 -31.84 21.31 -19.33
N SER A 24 -31.70 22.64 -19.13
CA SER A 24 -31.01 23.53 -20.08
C SER A 24 -29.50 23.28 -20.15
N PHE A 25 -28.88 22.77 -19.07
CA PHE A 25 -27.43 22.52 -19.03
C PHE A 25 -27.07 21.21 -19.74
N LEU A 26 -27.92 20.19 -19.67
CA LEU A 26 -27.67 18.87 -20.28
C LEU A 26 -27.67 18.91 -21.82
N ILE A 27 -28.44 19.82 -22.44
CA ILE A 27 -28.50 19.93 -23.91
C ILE A 27 -27.26 20.61 -24.50
N SER A 28 -26.52 21.41 -23.72
CA SER A 28 -25.33 22.13 -24.21
C SER A 28 -24.06 21.28 -24.28
N VAL A 29 -23.97 20.19 -23.50
CA VAL A 29 -22.72 19.41 -23.36
C VAL A 29 -22.59 18.31 -24.44
N VAL A 30 -23.70 17.92 -25.08
CA VAL A 30 -23.70 16.85 -26.10
C VAL A 30 -23.27 17.35 -27.48
N LEU A 31 -23.18 18.67 -27.72
CA LEU A 31 -22.88 19.24 -29.05
C LEU A 31 -21.40 19.60 -29.28
N SER A 32 -20.46 19.16 -28.44
CA SER A 32 -19.03 19.49 -28.59
C SER A 32 -18.09 18.29 -28.78
N PHE A 33 -18.62 17.08 -29.01
CA PHE A 33 -17.80 15.90 -29.36
C PHE A 33 -18.05 15.46 -30.81
N SER A 34 -17.59 16.26 -31.75
CA SER A 34 -17.44 15.86 -33.16
C SER A 34 -16.50 16.83 -33.87
N LEU A 35 -15.57 16.27 -34.64
CA LEU A 35 -14.53 16.90 -35.48
C LEU A 35 -13.22 17.30 -34.80
N THR A 36 -12.27 16.36 -34.79
CA THR A 36 -10.96 16.65 -35.35
C THR A 36 -10.39 15.40 -36.01
N GLY A 37 -10.36 15.41 -37.35
CA GLY A 37 -9.55 14.52 -38.16
C GLY A 37 -8.29 15.23 -38.66
N CYS A 38 -7.20 14.46 -38.80
CA CYS A 38 -5.91 14.68 -39.50
C CYS A 38 -4.94 13.67 -38.85
N GLY A 39 -4.07 12.88 -39.47
CA GLY A 39 -3.51 12.79 -40.82
C GLY A 39 -2.08 12.21 -40.68
N LEU A 40 -1.80 11.11 -41.39
CA LEU A 40 -0.53 10.44 -41.75
C LEU A 40 0.81 10.70 -41.02
N LEU A 41 1.54 9.61 -40.69
CA LEU A 41 2.88 9.28 -41.21
C LEU A 41 3.30 7.85 -40.79
N GLY A 42 3.90 7.09 -41.72
CA GLY A 42 4.25 5.67 -41.56
C GLY A 42 5.71 5.38 -41.17
N ILE A 43 6.01 4.08 -41.07
CA ILE A 43 7.27 3.28 -41.14
C ILE A 43 6.83 1.90 -40.55
N GLY A 44 6.88 0.74 -41.22
CA GLY A 44 8.01 0.07 -41.84
C GLY A 44 8.61 -0.96 -40.84
N GLY A 45 8.41 -2.27 -41.06
CA GLY A 45 9.15 -3.33 -40.34
C GLY A 45 8.37 -4.63 -40.13
N GLY A 46 8.81 -5.71 -40.77
CA GLY A 46 8.31 -7.08 -40.56
C GLY A 46 9.15 -7.88 -39.55
N GLY A 47 8.67 -9.09 -39.24
CA GLY A 47 9.39 -10.08 -38.44
C GLY A 47 8.46 -11.20 -37.98
N SER A 48 8.74 -12.42 -38.44
CA SER A 48 8.00 -13.67 -38.29
C SER A 48 8.14 -14.33 -36.91
N ASP A 49 7.09 -15.04 -36.53
CA ASP A 49 6.97 -15.92 -35.37
C ASP A 49 7.88 -17.15 -35.46
N GLU A 50 8.44 -17.60 -34.32
CA GLU A 50 8.66 -19.03 -34.05
C GLU A 50 8.77 -19.31 -32.54
N GLU A 51 7.84 -20.13 -32.06
CA GLU A 51 7.78 -20.79 -30.75
C GLU A 51 8.14 -22.27 -30.97
N ILE A 52 8.73 -22.96 -29.97
CA ILE A 52 8.37 -24.32 -29.50
C ILE A 52 9.45 -24.89 -28.53
N THR A 53 8.94 -25.39 -27.40
CA THR A 53 9.45 -26.24 -26.29
C THR A 53 9.67 -27.71 -26.77
N GLU A 54 10.54 -28.59 -26.27
CA GLU A 54 10.51 -29.36 -25.00
C GLU A 54 11.62 -30.47 -25.00
N GLU A 55 12.18 -30.72 -23.81
CA GLU A 55 12.50 -32.00 -23.11
C GLU A 55 13.34 -33.17 -23.73
N GLY A 56 14.24 -33.73 -22.89
CA GLY A 56 14.58 -35.16 -22.85
C GLY A 56 16.07 -35.56 -22.74
N GLU A 57 16.52 -36.05 -21.56
CA GLU A 57 17.74 -36.89 -21.41
C GLU A 57 17.45 -38.38 -21.71
N PRO A 58 18.46 -39.25 -22.01
CA PRO A 58 19.12 -40.05 -20.95
C PRO A 58 20.60 -40.47 -21.19
N ILE A 59 21.14 -41.12 -20.14
CA ILE A 59 22.49 -41.63 -19.77
C ILE A 59 22.96 -42.85 -20.61
N VAL A 60 24.29 -43.16 -20.68
CA VAL A 60 24.92 -44.50 -20.41
C VAL A 60 26.42 -44.59 -20.80
N ASP A 61 27.23 -45.13 -19.88
CA ASP A 61 28.61 -45.67 -20.00
C ASP A 61 28.73 -46.86 -20.98
N THR A 62 29.82 -47.02 -21.74
CA THR A 62 30.62 -48.28 -21.77
C THR A 62 31.89 -48.27 -22.64
N ALA A 63 32.95 -48.84 -22.05
CA ALA A 63 33.94 -49.78 -22.61
C ALA A 63 34.88 -49.41 -23.78
N THR A 64 36.17 -49.46 -23.46
CA THR A 64 37.33 -49.64 -24.36
C THR A 64 37.35 -51.05 -25.00
N PRO A 65 37.93 -51.23 -26.20
CA PRO A 65 39.20 -51.98 -26.25
C PRO A 65 40.24 -51.42 -27.27
N SER A 66 41.52 -51.46 -26.86
CA SER A 66 42.73 -51.45 -27.71
C SER A 66 42.97 -52.89 -28.27
N PRO A 67 43.94 -53.23 -29.16
CA PRO A 67 45.11 -52.47 -29.63
C PRO A 67 45.51 -52.66 -31.13
N SER A 68 46.44 -51.85 -31.63
CA SER A 68 47.51 -52.34 -32.52
C SER A 68 48.69 -51.38 -32.54
N VAL A 69 49.87 -51.94 -32.30
CA VAL A 69 51.17 -51.27 -32.24
C VAL A 69 51.79 -51.30 -33.63
N THR A 70 52.39 -50.19 -34.09
CA THR A 70 53.67 -50.21 -34.83
C THR A 70 54.36 -48.85 -34.71
N SER A 71 55.60 -48.90 -34.24
CA SER A 71 56.61 -47.85 -34.04
C SER A 71 56.80 -46.92 -35.24
N THR A 72 57.12 -45.63 -35.04
CA THR A 72 58.52 -45.16 -34.88
C THR A 72 58.56 -43.69 -34.45
N GLY A 73 59.65 -43.26 -33.78
CA GLY A 73 60.08 -41.86 -33.82
C GLY A 73 60.10 -41.11 -32.49
N THR A 74 61.20 -41.27 -31.77
CA THR A 74 61.62 -40.63 -30.52
C THR A 74 61.73 -39.08 -30.57
N VAL A 75 60.73 -38.32 -30.09
CA VAL A 75 60.91 -37.01 -29.40
C VAL A 75 59.66 -36.67 -28.56
N THR A 76 59.22 -37.49 -27.60
CA THR A 76 58.09 -37.07 -26.73
C THR A 76 57.95 -37.93 -25.47
N SER A 77 58.92 -37.85 -24.55
CA SER A 77 58.71 -38.42 -23.21
C SER A 77 58.82 -37.34 -22.15
N ARG A 78 59.91 -36.57 -22.12
CA ARG A 78 60.11 -35.50 -21.11
C ARG A 78 59.02 -34.43 -21.14
N GLN A 79 58.65 -33.91 -22.31
CA GLN A 79 57.60 -32.90 -22.44
C GLN A 79 56.22 -33.40 -21.99
N PHE A 80 55.88 -34.68 -22.22
CA PHE A 80 54.61 -35.23 -21.74
C PHE A 80 54.60 -35.50 -20.23
N PHE A 81 55.75 -35.76 -19.61
CA PHE A 81 55.84 -35.91 -18.15
C PHE A 81 55.79 -34.57 -17.42
N GLU A 82 56.38 -33.50 -17.98
CA GLU A 82 56.27 -32.14 -17.44
C GLU A 82 54.83 -31.64 -17.51
N VAL A 83 54.19 -31.74 -18.67
CA VAL A 83 52.78 -31.32 -18.84
C VAL A 83 51.84 -32.12 -17.95
N LYS A 84 52.07 -33.43 -17.76
CA LYS A 84 51.24 -34.23 -16.82
C LYS A 84 51.45 -33.81 -15.37
N LYS A 85 52.68 -33.49 -14.96
CA LYS A 85 52.97 -32.96 -13.62
C LYS A 85 52.28 -31.62 -13.40
N ASP A 86 52.29 -30.75 -14.41
CA ASP A 86 51.62 -29.44 -14.36
C ASP A 86 50.09 -29.59 -14.31
N ILE A 87 49.51 -30.49 -15.11
CA ILE A 87 48.06 -30.77 -15.05
C ILE A 87 47.66 -31.32 -13.67
N THR A 88 48.47 -32.18 -13.07
CA THR A 88 48.19 -32.69 -11.71
C THR A 88 48.33 -31.59 -10.65
N ALA A 89 49.28 -30.67 -10.80
CA ALA A 89 49.43 -29.52 -9.90
C ALA A 89 48.21 -28.58 -10.01
N LEU A 90 47.80 -28.24 -11.24
CA LEU A 90 46.63 -27.39 -11.50
C LEU A 90 45.32 -28.00 -10.97
N ARG A 91 45.14 -29.32 -11.09
CA ARG A 91 43.98 -30.01 -10.51
C ARG A 91 43.96 -29.93 -8.98
N THR A 92 45.12 -29.95 -8.35
CA THR A 92 45.26 -29.83 -6.90
C THR A 92 44.95 -28.40 -6.44
N GLU A 93 45.40 -27.40 -7.20
CA GLU A 93 45.05 -26.00 -6.94
C GLU A 93 43.55 -25.72 -7.12
N LEU A 94 42.94 -26.25 -8.18
CA LEU A 94 41.48 -26.16 -8.39
C LEU A 94 40.68 -26.78 -7.25
N ALA A 95 41.11 -27.94 -6.75
CA ALA A 95 40.47 -28.60 -5.62
C ALA A 95 40.57 -27.74 -4.34
N ARG A 96 41.73 -27.12 -4.11
CA ARG A 96 41.94 -26.19 -2.99
C ARG A 96 41.07 -24.95 -3.11
N ILE A 97 41.06 -24.28 -4.26
CA ILE A 97 40.25 -23.07 -4.50
C ILE A 97 38.75 -23.39 -4.35
N LYS A 98 38.29 -24.53 -4.86
CA LYS A 98 36.90 -24.96 -4.70
C LYS A 98 36.54 -25.19 -3.23
N SER A 99 37.48 -25.70 -2.43
CA SER A 99 37.31 -25.82 -0.98
C SER A 99 37.22 -24.44 -0.31
N ASP A 100 38.11 -23.51 -0.68
CA ASP A 100 38.15 -22.16 -0.09
C ASP A 100 36.89 -21.34 -0.45
N ILE A 101 36.41 -21.42 -1.70
CA ILE A 101 35.15 -20.80 -2.12
C ILE A 101 33.97 -21.40 -1.37
N ASN A 102 33.95 -22.73 -1.17
CA ASN A 102 32.90 -23.38 -0.38
C ASN A 102 32.96 -23.02 1.11
N ALA A 103 34.15 -22.77 1.67
CA ALA A 103 34.28 -22.26 3.04
C ALA A 103 33.82 -20.80 3.13
N TYR A 104 34.14 -19.99 2.12
CA TYR A 104 33.71 -18.60 2.03
C TYR A 104 32.20 -18.46 1.82
N SER A 105 31.59 -19.29 0.95
CA SER A 105 30.15 -19.27 0.68
C SER A 105 29.31 -19.79 1.86
N LYS A 106 29.89 -20.64 2.70
CA LYS A 106 29.25 -21.16 3.93
C LYS A 106 29.46 -20.29 5.15
N THR A 107 30.36 -19.30 5.08
CA THR A 107 30.48 -18.30 6.14
C THR A 107 29.39 -17.26 5.87
N PRO A 108 28.32 -17.17 6.67
CA PRO A 108 27.36 -16.08 6.52
C PRO A 108 28.14 -14.78 6.66
N GLN A 109 28.16 -13.98 5.59
CA GLN A 109 28.69 -12.62 5.56
C GLN A 109 28.04 -11.83 6.70
N SER A 110 28.67 -11.87 7.87
CA SER A 110 28.29 -11.04 8.99
C SER A 110 29.41 -10.02 9.16
N ILE A 111 29.03 -8.79 8.86
CA ILE A 111 29.68 -7.53 9.27
C ILE A 111 30.93 -7.22 8.40
N ARG A 112 30.99 -6.17 7.57
CA ARG A 112 30.95 -4.74 7.97
C ARG A 112 30.68 -3.83 6.77
N THR A 113 29.44 -3.37 6.65
CA THR A 113 29.17 -2.08 6.00
C THR A 113 29.22 -1.01 7.09
N THR A 114 30.41 -0.51 7.42
CA THR A 114 30.52 0.81 8.06
C THR A 114 30.71 1.83 6.94
N GLU A 115 29.68 1.97 6.13
CA GLU A 115 29.39 3.29 5.59
C GLU A 115 29.15 4.19 6.83
N PRO A 116 29.69 5.41 6.91
CA PRO A 116 29.17 6.37 7.86
C PRO A 116 27.75 6.66 7.40
N GLY A 117 26.81 5.88 7.93
CA GLY A 117 25.39 6.11 7.73
C GLY A 117 25.15 7.55 8.11
N TYR A 118 24.73 8.36 7.14
CA TYR A 118 24.08 9.62 7.44
C TYR A 118 23.06 9.27 8.50
N GLY A 119 23.32 9.76 9.71
CA GLY A 119 22.59 9.36 10.91
C GLY A 119 21.12 9.36 10.53
N PHE A 120 20.50 8.21 10.65
CA PHE A 120 19.06 8.07 10.51
C PHE A 120 18.48 9.15 11.41
N LEU A 121 18.06 10.27 10.81
CA LEU A 121 17.37 11.31 11.52
C LEU A 121 16.08 10.60 11.92
N GLU A 122 16.05 10.10 13.15
CA GLU A 122 14.82 9.58 13.72
C GLU A 122 13.78 10.66 13.46
N PRO A 123 12.68 10.33 12.77
CA PRO A 123 11.64 11.30 12.50
C PRO A 123 11.25 11.92 13.83
N THR A 124 11.60 13.19 14.03
CA THR A 124 11.25 13.89 15.26
C THR A 124 9.74 13.87 15.33
N GLU A 125 9.18 13.25 16.37
CA GLU A 125 7.74 13.23 16.57
C GLU A 125 7.22 14.65 16.75
N ILE A 126 6.66 15.22 15.69
CA ILE A 126 6.02 16.52 15.74
C ILE A 126 4.77 16.37 16.61
N THR A 127 4.73 17.08 17.72
CA THR A 127 3.64 16.95 18.71
C THR A 127 2.89 18.26 18.90
N HIS A 128 3.55 19.39 18.68
CA HIS A 128 3.02 20.71 18.95
C HIS A 128 3.13 21.62 17.72
N LYS A 129 2.09 22.41 17.51
CA LYS A 129 2.05 23.54 16.58
C LYS A 129 2.03 24.83 17.40
N VAL A 130 3.09 25.62 17.29
CA VAL A 130 3.25 26.90 17.96
C VAL A 130 2.96 28.01 16.98
N THR A 131 1.94 28.81 17.23
CA THR A 131 1.60 29.98 16.40
C THR A 131 2.18 31.23 17.05
N LEU A 132 3.05 31.93 16.33
CA LEU A 132 3.68 33.18 16.76
C LEU A 132 2.74 34.38 16.58
N SER A 133 3.07 35.49 17.23
CA SER A 133 2.33 36.76 17.19
C SER A 133 2.29 37.39 15.78
N ASN A 134 3.30 37.11 14.96
CA ASN A 134 3.36 37.51 13.56
C ASN A 134 2.56 36.57 12.62
N GLY A 135 1.97 35.50 13.14
CA GLY A 135 1.22 34.51 12.36
C GLY A 135 2.05 33.35 11.80
N THR A 136 3.37 33.31 12.02
CA THR A 136 4.20 32.16 11.65
C THR A 136 3.83 30.94 12.50
N GLU A 137 3.62 29.79 11.86
CA GLU A 137 3.40 28.52 12.54
C GLU A 137 4.69 27.69 12.55
N VAL A 138 5.07 27.20 13.73
CA VAL A 138 6.25 26.36 13.93
C VAL A 138 5.81 24.99 14.45
N LEU A 139 6.19 23.94 13.72
CA LEU A 139 5.91 22.55 14.07
C LEU A 139 7.11 21.92 14.76
N GLY A 140 6.88 21.28 15.91
CA GLY A 140 7.94 20.55 16.61
C GLY A 140 7.49 19.86 17.89
N LYS A 141 8.45 19.42 18.68
CA LYS A 141 8.25 18.84 20.01
C LYS A 141 8.76 19.79 21.06
N ILE A 142 7.93 20.15 22.05
CA ILE A 142 8.39 20.97 23.17
C ILE A 142 9.29 20.11 24.05
N THR A 143 10.57 20.46 24.11
CA THR A 143 11.56 19.77 24.97
C THR A 143 11.64 20.43 26.34
N ARG A 144 11.42 21.76 26.39
CA ARG A 144 11.43 22.54 27.63
C ARG A 144 10.49 23.73 27.52
N GLU A 145 9.69 23.95 28.56
CA GLU A 145 8.86 25.14 28.71
C GLU A 145 9.25 25.83 30.03
N THR A 146 9.59 27.12 29.95
CA THR A 146 9.87 27.99 31.11
C THR A 146 8.88 29.16 31.09
N LEU A 147 8.87 30.00 32.14
CA LEU A 147 8.01 31.19 32.21
C LEU A 147 8.31 32.19 31.09
N ASP A 148 9.59 32.34 30.71
CA ASP A 148 10.02 33.34 29.73
C ASP A 148 10.16 32.77 28.33
N ASP A 149 10.67 31.53 28.18
CA ASP A 149 11.01 30.93 26.87
C ASP A 149 10.57 29.46 26.75
N ILE A 150 10.37 29.02 25.51
CA ILE A 150 10.11 27.63 25.13
C ILE A 150 11.20 27.13 24.19
N VAL A 151 11.71 25.93 24.44
CA VAL A 151 12.64 25.22 23.56
C VAL A 151 11.88 24.13 22.81
N LEU A 152 11.81 24.28 21.49
CA LEU A 152 11.11 23.42 20.55
C LEU A 152 12.13 22.66 19.68
N LEU A 153 12.05 21.34 19.65
CA LEU A 153 12.76 20.50 18.69
C LEU A 153 11.96 20.42 17.39
N THR A 154 12.48 21.00 16.32
CA THR A 154 11.90 21.00 14.97
C THR A 154 12.69 20.05 14.06
N GLN A 155 12.18 19.79 12.84
CA GLN A 155 12.89 18.97 11.85
C GLN A 155 14.27 19.51 11.46
N ILE A 156 14.49 20.82 11.60
CA ILE A 156 15.76 21.50 11.30
C ILE A 156 16.66 21.68 12.53
N GLY A 157 16.20 21.30 13.73
CA GLY A 157 16.96 21.40 14.97
C GLY A 157 16.20 22.06 16.13
N LEU A 158 16.95 22.43 17.17
CA LEU A 158 16.42 23.10 18.37
C LEU A 158 16.20 24.59 18.12
N LEU A 159 14.99 25.05 18.35
CA LEU A 159 14.58 26.45 18.27
C LEU A 159 14.16 26.93 19.66
N THR A 160 14.70 28.07 20.11
CA THR A 160 14.26 28.73 21.35
C THR A 160 13.41 29.93 20.98
N ILE A 161 12.23 30.05 21.56
CA ILE A 161 11.24 31.09 21.27
C ILE A 161 10.80 31.73 22.59
N ASP A 162 10.82 33.06 22.65
CA ASP A 162 10.31 33.81 23.78
C ASP A 162 8.78 33.65 23.89
N ARG A 163 8.27 33.39 25.09
CA ARG A 163 6.84 33.20 25.39
C ARG A 163 5.99 34.39 24.96
N ARG A 164 6.56 35.61 24.98
CA ARG A 164 5.91 36.86 24.55
C ARG A 164 5.59 36.89 23.05
N GLN A 165 6.34 36.14 22.25
CA GLN A 165 6.12 36.04 20.81
C GLN A 165 5.12 34.93 20.45
N ILE A 166 4.69 34.12 21.41
CA ILE A 166 3.76 33.01 21.18
C ILE A 166 2.33 33.50 21.39
N ARG A 167 1.50 33.31 20.37
CA ARG A 167 0.07 33.59 20.41
C ARG A 167 -0.72 32.39 20.91
N ASP A 168 -0.42 31.20 20.38
CA ASP A 168 -1.15 29.97 20.70
C ASP A 168 -0.24 28.74 20.59
N ILE A 169 -0.57 27.70 21.36
CA ILE A 169 0.09 26.39 21.30
C ILE A 169 -1.01 25.34 21.20
N ALA A 170 -1.07 24.68 20.05
CA ALA A 170 -2.02 23.60 19.78
C ALA A 170 -1.27 22.27 19.58
N PRO A 171 -1.92 21.11 19.79
CA PRO A 171 -1.40 19.84 19.31
C PRO A 171 -1.21 19.89 17.80
N ALA A 172 -0.08 19.35 17.30
CA ALA A 172 0.14 19.23 15.87
C ALA A 172 -0.82 18.20 15.27
N GLU A 173 -1.49 18.58 14.19
CA GLU A 173 -2.23 17.64 13.36
C GLU A 173 -1.22 16.82 12.57
N LEU A 174 -0.84 15.66 13.13
CA LEU A 174 0.01 14.72 12.43
C LEU A 174 -0.72 14.20 11.19
N PRO A 175 -0.01 13.99 10.06
CA PRO A 175 -0.59 13.29 8.93
C PRO A 175 -1.06 11.93 9.45
N ARG A 176 -2.34 11.62 9.28
CA ARG A 176 -2.96 10.36 9.71
C ARG A 176 -3.74 9.76 8.56
N ALA A 177 -4.00 8.47 8.65
CA ALA A 177 -4.93 7.83 7.75
C ALA A 177 -6.35 8.14 8.21
N GLN A 178 -7.24 8.41 7.26
CA GLN A 178 -8.63 8.67 7.58
C GLN A 178 -9.52 8.08 6.50
N CYS A 179 -10.09 6.91 6.78
CA CYS A 179 -11.01 6.24 5.88
C CYS A 179 -12.44 6.70 6.09
N LYS A 180 -13.13 7.04 5.01
CA LYS A 180 -14.56 7.35 4.97
C LYS A 180 -15.24 6.53 3.88
N ILE A 181 -16.46 6.10 4.14
CA ILE A 181 -17.29 5.47 3.11
C ILE A 181 -17.71 6.55 2.12
N VAL A 182 -17.59 6.25 0.83
CA VAL A 182 -18.03 7.13 -0.25
C VAL A 182 -19.51 6.88 -0.49
N GLY A 183 -20.30 7.95 -0.41
CA GLY A 183 -21.75 7.90 -0.54
C GLY A 183 -22.47 7.97 0.82
N ASP A 184 -23.75 8.34 0.79
CA ASP A 184 -24.56 8.36 2.00
C ASP A 184 -24.75 6.94 2.53
N ILE A 185 -24.81 6.79 3.86
CA ILE A 185 -25.00 5.50 4.54
C ILE A 185 -26.26 4.77 4.04
N GLY A 186 -27.24 5.48 3.45
CA GLY A 186 -28.45 4.88 2.84
C GLY A 186 -28.36 4.53 1.34
N ASN A 187 -27.30 4.95 0.64
CA ASN A 187 -27.13 4.79 -0.80
C ASN A 187 -26.15 3.67 -1.18
N LEU A 188 -25.72 2.85 -0.22
CA LEU A 188 -24.94 1.65 -0.53
C LEU A 188 -25.79 0.68 -1.35
N GLU A 189 -25.17 0.08 -2.36
CA GLU A 189 -25.80 -0.96 -3.16
C GLU A 189 -26.13 -2.15 -2.24
N THR A 190 -27.41 -2.33 -1.95
CA THR A 190 -27.89 -3.36 -1.04
C THR A 190 -28.62 -4.44 -1.82
N ARG A 191 -28.12 -5.67 -1.79
CA ARG A 191 -28.83 -6.84 -2.32
C ARG A 191 -29.44 -7.62 -1.17
N VAL A 192 -30.76 -7.75 -1.18
CA VAL A 192 -31.52 -8.45 -0.14
C VAL A 192 -31.87 -9.84 -0.63
N TYR A 193 -31.45 -10.85 0.13
CA TYR A 193 -31.82 -12.25 -0.04
C TYR A 193 -32.62 -12.72 1.19
N ALA A 194 -33.20 -13.91 1.10
CA ALA A 194 -33.99 -14.48 2.20
C ALA A 194 -33.14 -14.78 3.45
N ASP A 195 -31.89 -15.20 3.26
CA ASP A 195 -30.96 -15.68 4.28
C ASP A 195 -29.83 -14.68 4.58
N ARG A 196 -29.63 -13.67 3.73
CA ARG A 196 -28.50 -12.75 3.82
C ARG A 196 -28.77 -11.39 3.18
N ARG A 197 -28.00 -10.40 3.57
CA ARG A 197 -27.93 -9.09 2.91
C ARG A 197 -26.50 -8.82 2.49
N VAL A 198 -26.32 -8.30 1.28
CA VAL A 198 -25.01 -7.94 0.74
C VAL A 198 -24.95 -6.43 0.56
N TYR A 199 -23.91 -5.82 1.12
CA TYR A 199 -23.65 -4.38 1.08
C TYR A 199 -22.38 -4.12 0.28
N THR A 200 -22.51 -3.45 -0.86
CA THR A 200 -21.37 -3.05 -1.70
C THR A 200 -21.21 -1.54 -1.74
N GLY A 201 -19.95 -1.09 -1.73
CA GLY A 201 -19.61 0.33 -1.78
C GLY A 201 -18.12 0.57 -1.90
N TYR A 202 -17.73 1.83 -1.69
CA TYR A 202 -16.34 2.26 -1.74
C TYR A 202 -15.93 2.94 -0.44
N VAL A 203 -14.69 2.70 -0.01
CA VAL A 203 -14.04 3.44 1.08
C VAL A 203 -12.94 4.29 0.47
N GLN A 204 -12.91 5.57 0.78
CA GLN A 204 -11.86 6.50 0.39
C GLN A 204 -11.02 6.86 1.61
N ASN A 205 -9.70 6.84 1.44
CA ASN A 205 -8.78 7.41 2.41
C ASN A 205 -8.59 8.89 2.09
N ILE A 206 -9.19 9.76 2.91
CA ILE A 206 -9.02 11.22 2.82
C ILE A 206 -7.83 11.72 3.65
N GLY A 207 -7.14 10.82 4.34
CA GLY A 207 -5.94 11.13 5.12
C GLY A 207 -4.68 11.22 4.26
N GLU A 208 -3.62 11.74 4.88
CA GLU A 208 -2.31 11.92 4.25
C GLU A 208 -1.40 10.69 4.40
N ARG A 209 -1.77 9.74 5.28
CA ARG A 209 -1.07 8.46 5.45
C ARG A 209 -1.87 7.30 4.87
N ARG A 210 -1.16 6.22 4.52
CA ARG A 210 -1.77 4.96 4.10
C ARG A 210 -2.56 4.35 5.25
N ALA A 211 -3.78 3.91 4.97
CA ALA A 211 -4.58 3.10 5.87
C ALA A 211 -4.26 1.62 5.61
N ASP A 212 -3.88 0.89 6.65
CA ASP A 212 -3.51 -0.52 6.60
C ASP A 212 -4.62 -1.38 7.19
N PHE A 213 -4.83 -2.58 6.62
CA PHE A 213 -5.85 -3.54 7.08
C PHE A 213 -7.24 -2.92 7.23
N VAL A 214 -7.71 -2.23 6.19
CA VAL A 214 -8.99 -1.53 6.23
C VAL A 214 -10.14 -2.56 6.19
N VAL A 215 -10.99 -2.50 7.21
CA VAL A 215 -12.13 -3.40 7.38
C VAL A 215 -13.42 -2.59 7.56
N VAL A 216 -14.46 -3.02 6.85
CA VAL A 216 -15.80 -2.45 6.97
C VAL A 216 -16.65 -3.40 7.78
N LYS A 217 -17.28 -2.89 8.83
CA LYS A 217 -18.20 -3.61 9.70
C LYS A 217 -19.61 -3.10 9.47
N VAL A 218 -20.53 -4.01 9.22
CA VAL A 218 -21.95 -3.72 9.03
C VAL A 218 -22.73 -4.32 10.19
N LYS A 219 -23.57 -3.51 10.83
CA LYS A 219 -24.48 -3.95 11.88
C LYS A 219 -25.91 -3.78 11.39
N LEU A 220 -26.70 -4.83 11.52
CA LEU A 220 -28.12 -4.84 11.19
C LEU A 220 -28.92 -4.70 12.48
N ALA A 221 -29.87 -3.77 12.50
CA ALA A 221 -30.68 -3.49 13.68
C ALA A 221 -32.17 -3.46 13.35
N ARG A 222 -32.98 -3.73 14.37
CA ARG A 222 -34.44 -3.54 14.36
C ARG A 222 -34.77 -2.11 14.81
N ASP A 223 -36.03 -1.68 14.63
CA ASP A 223 -36.56 -0.40 15.08
C ASP A 223 -36.32 -0.10 16.57
N ASP A 224 -36.19 -1.14 17.40
CA ASP A 224 -35.90 -1.02 18.83
C ASP A 224 -34.41 -0.89 19.16
N THR A 225 -33.56 -0.63 18.16
CA THR A 225 -32.09 -0.51 18.22
C THR A 225 -31.33 -1.78 18.59
N ARG A 226 -32.00 -2.93 18.68
CA ARG A 226 -31.33 -4.20 18.94
C ARG A 226 -30.60 -4.69 17.71
N ILE A 227 -29.34 -5.07 17.89
CA ILE A 227 -28.50 -5.65 16.84
C ILE A 227 -28.94 -7.09 16.59
N ILE A 228 -29.28 -7.39 15.35
CA ILE A 228 -29.72 -8.71 14.88
C ILE A 228 -28.51 -9.53 14.42
N ALA A 229 -27.68 -8.92 13.59
CA ALA A 229 -26.52 -9.56 12.98
C ALA A 229 -25.43 -8.52 12.73
N VAL A 230 -24.18 -8.96 12.82
CA VAL A 230 -23.00 -8.16 12.53
C VAL A 230 -22.08 -9.00 11.68
N ASP A 231 -21.58 -8.43 10.61
CA ASP A 231 -20.49 -9.04 9.86
C ASP A 231 -19.51 -7.96 9.41
N SER A 232 -18.32 -8.38 9.00
CA SER A 232 -17.27 -7.50 8.52
C SER A 232 -16.51 -8.12 7.36
N ALA A 233 -16.13 -7.29 6.40
CA ALA A 233 -15.25 -7.71 5.33
C ALA A 233 -14.13 -6.68 5.12
N TYR A 234 -12.98 -7.18 4.68
CA TYR A 234 -11.89 -6.34 4.24
C TYR A 234 -12.21 -5.66 2.91
N VAL A 235 -11.60 -4.51 2.67
CA VAL A 235 -11.66 -3.84 1.38
C VAL A 235 -10.74 -4.54 0.38
N ASP A 236 -11.13 -4.48 -0.90
CA ASP A 236 -10.29 -4.82 -2.04
C ASP A 236 -9.45 -3.59 -2.39
N GLY A 237 -8.27 -3.51 -1.78
CA GLY A 237 -7.37 -2.37 -1.82
C GLY A 237 -6.08 -2.68 -2.59
N ASN A 238 -5.02 -2.00 -2.19
CA ASN A 238 -3.71 -2.12 -2.82
C ASN A 238 -2.87 -3.18 -2.12
N ASN A 239 -2.07 -3.90 -2.91
CA ASN A 239 -1.04 -4.80 -2.40
C ASN A 239 0.13 -4.00 -1.79
N PHE A 240 0.45 -4.27 -0.53
CA PHE A 240 1.55 -3.66 0.18
C PHE A 240 2.31 -4.71 1.01
N ARG A 241 3.64 -4.67 0.93
CA ARG A 241 4.53 -5.53 1.73
C ARG A 241 5.11 -4.72 2.89
N TYR A 242 4.78 -5.14 4.11
CA TYR A 242 5.32 -4.54 5.33
C TYR A 242 6.76 -4.98 5.61
N LYS A 243 7.48 -4.21 6.42
CA LYS A 243 8.84 -4.54 6.90
C LYS A 243 8.91 -5.88 7.63
N THR A 244 7.79 -6.32 8.21
CA THR A 244 7.65 -7.64 8.85
C THR A 244 7.63 -8.80 7.85
N GLY A 245 7.58 -8.53 6.54
CA GLY A 245 7.45 -9.54 5.49
C GLY A 245 6.01 -9.90 5.15
N VAL A 246 5.03 -9.44 5.93
CA VAL A 246 3.60 -9.61 5.67
C VAL A 246 3.22 -8.84 4.40
N ILE A 247 2.42 -9.46 3.54
CA ILE A 247 1.83 -8.81 2.37
C ILE A 247 0.33 -8.68 2.63
N SER A 248 -0.24 -7.50 2.41
CA SER A 248 -1.69 -7.27 2.47
C SER A 248 -2.17 -6.64 1.18
N ASP A 249 -3.33 -7.07 0.72
CA ASP A 249 -4.12 -6.53 -0.40
C ASP A 249 -5.26 -5.60 0.09
N THR A 250 -5.29 -5.25 1.37
CA THR A 250 -6.40 -4.52 2.00
C THR A 250 -6.01 -3.10 2.43
N SER A 251 -4.95 -2.55 1.81
CA SER A 251 -4.41 -1.23 2.17
C SER A 251 -4.92 -0.15 1.23
N ILE A 252 -5.16 1.06 1.75
CA ILE A 252 -5.58 2.21 0.93
C ILE A 252 -4.55 3.33 1.07
N GLY A 253 -3.89 3.68 -0.04
CA GLY A 253 -2.97 4.82 -0.08
C GLY A 253 -3.66 6.16 0.21
N PRO A 254 -2.89 7.23 0.48
CA PRO A 254 -3.43 8.58 0.60
C PRO A 254 -4.24 8.97 -0.64
N ALA A 255 -5.40 9.61 -0.44
CA ALA A 255 -6.38 9.96 -1.49
C ALA A 255 -6.95 8.78 -2.31
N GLY A 256 -6.56 7.53 -2.01
CA GLY A 256 -7.01 6.34 -2.71
C GLY A 256 -8.41 5.91 -2.30
N SER A 257 -9.03 5.07 -3.14
CA SER A 257 -10.33 4.44 -2.86
C SER A 257 -10.29 2.95 -3.15
N ALA A 258 -10.95 2.16 -2.31
CA ALA A 258 -11.05 0.71 -2.43
C ALA A 258 -12.52 0.27 -2.38
N LYS A 259 -12.85 -0.81 -3.09
CA LYS A 259 -14.21 -1.38 -3.08
C LYS A 259 -14.35 -2.33 -1.90
N PHE A 260 -15.55 -2.45 -1.34
CA PHE A 260 -15.85 -3.49 -0.36
C PHE A 260 -17.17 -4.19 -0.68
N SER A 261 -17.31 -5.41 -0.16
CA SER A 261 -18.52 -6.21 -0.24
C SER A 261 -18.71 -6.99 1.07
N VAL A 262 -19.61 -6.54 1.93
CA VAL A 262 -19.93 -7.25 3.18
C VAL A 262 -21.20 -8.07 2.99
N THR A 263 -21.12 -9.36 3.26
CA THR A 263 -22.31 -10.24 3.32
C THR A 263 -22.65 -10.49 4.78
N VAL A 264 -23.86 -10.15 5.20
CA VAL A 264 -24.34 -10.41 6.57
C VAL A 264 -25.43 -11.46 6.51
N TYR A 265 -25.21 -12.59 7.18
CA TYR A 265 -26.20 -13.66 7.31
C TYR A 265 -27.23 -13.34 8.38
N LEU A 266 -28.49 -13.68 8.11
CA LEU A 266 -29.63 -13.37 8.95
C LEU A 266 -30.23 -14.64 9.57
N PRO A 267 -30.56 -14.61 10.88
CA PRO A 267 -31.33 -15.68 11.48
C PRO A 267 -32.76 -15.71 10.90
N PRO A 268 -33.43 -16.88 10.87
CA PRO A 268 -34.79 -17.00 10.34
C PRO A 268 -35.77 -16.11 11.13
N ASN A 269 -36.76 -15.54 10.42
CA ASN A 269 -37.77 -14.62 10.97
C ASN A 269 -37.20 -13.33 11.60
N SER A 270 -36.12 -12.79 11.03
CA SER A 270 -35.57 -11.50 11.45
C SER A 270 -36.09 -10.34 10.60
N ASP A 271 -36.72 -9.36 11.25
CA ASP A 271 -37.08 -8.10 10.60
C ASP A 271 -35.97 -7.08 10.87
N VAL A 272 -35.24 -6.73 9.82
CA VAL A 272 -34.21 -5.68 9.87
C VAL A 272 -34.81 -4.38 9.38
N SER A 273 -34.74 -3.36 10.22
CA SER A 273 -35.30 -2.04 9.93
C SER A 273 -34.27 -1.10 9.33
N TYR A 274 -33.05 -1.08 9.88
CA TYR A 274 -31.96 -0.26 9.37
C TYR A 274 -30.61 -0.93 9.59
N TYR A 275 -29.58 -0.36 8.97
CA TYR A 275 -28.20 -0.80 9.12
C TYR A 275 -27.29 0.38 9.44
N THR A 276 -26.17 0.08 10.10
CA THR A 276 -25.11 1.05 10.36
C THR A 276 -23.79 0.47 9.89
N THR A 277 -22.92 1.32 9.36
CA THR A 277 -21.60 0.94 8.86
C THR A 277 -20.51 1.64 9.65
N GLU A 278 -19.45 0.91 9.94
CA GLU A 278 -18.25 1.39 10.63
C GLU A 278 -17.03 0.97 9.82
N VAL A 279 -16.06 1.86 9.68
CA VAL A 279 -14.77 1.53 9.04
C VAL A 279 -13.70 1.55 10.12
N HIS A 280 -12.91 0.50 10.17
CA HIS A 280 -11.72 0.42 11.01
C HIS A 280 -10.48 0.23 10.14
N TRP A 281 -9.39 0.84 10.55
CA TRP A 281 -8.09 0.71 9.92
C TRP A 281 -7.00 0.74 10.98
N LYS A 282 -5.80 0.34 10.58
CA LYS A 282 -4.58 0.48 11.35
C LYS A 282 -3.60 1.34 10.55
N GLU A 283 -2.55 1.79 11.21
CA GLU A 283 -1.44 2.50 10.57
C GLU A 283 -0.15 1.76 10.94
N TYR A 284 0.61 1.36 9.92
CA TYR A 284 1.92 0.73 10.08
C TYR A 284 2.95 1.41 9.17
N ASP A 285 4.21 1.40 9.63
CA ASP A 285 5.37 1.98 8.93
C ASP A 285 6.12 1.02 8.02
#